data_AF-A0AA96XAM9-F1
#
_entry.id   AF-A0AA96XAM9-F1
#
_cell.length_a   1.000
_cell.length_b   1.000
_cell.length_c   1.000
_cell.angle_alpha   90.00
_cell.angle_beta   90.00
_cell.angle_gamma   90.00
#
_symmetry.space_group_name_H-M   'P 1'
#
loop_
_entity.id
_entity.type
_entity.pdbx_description
1 polymer ?
#
loop_
_entity_poly.entity_id
_entity_poly.type
_entity_poly.pdbx_seq_one_letter_code
_entity_poly.pdbx_strand_id
1 'polypeptide(L)'
;MDVHQELRPVIGARWSQVRGAQGDRLAARHRDGGLTRVFVAPDLASFRVVARGLLARGEPPARVHFEETRGRQGMWPEAARWEAWGRAASGVPRDFVGLAQKVVCHREPARWALLYRVLWRLTHGEPSLLEWHDDADVRRLRWLEQAVRRDTQALMAALRFRRVWRDGREHHVAWYRPEHLIVRDVAPFLVRRFPHFSWSLFTPDTWAHWDRERLTFEEGGALPEWARARVELAASHSPPRADVERASLLLVGASPVDIAEPPFAGSAGALLEVVLGRAGLTRSSRRVVRPCGDGCRSRHGVFPPTARGKGAPAVMGWRAWWRRSARG
;
A
#
# COMPACT_ATOMS: atom_id res chain seq x y z
N MET A 1 1.00 -33.72 24.09
CA MET A 1 -0.43 -33.42 24.26
C MET A 1 -0.92 -32.81 22.96
N ASP A 2 -1.57 -33.65 22.17
CA ASP A 2 -2.25 -33.33 20.92
C ASP A 2 -3.37 -32.30 21.15
N VAL A 3 -3.49 -31.31 20.28
CA VAL A 3 -4.66 -30.42 20.19
C VAL A 3 -4.93 -30.10 18.71
N HIS A 4 -5.39 -31.11 17.97
CA HIS A 4 -6.13 -30.94 16.72
C HIS A 4 -7.51 -31.57 16.88
N GLN A 5 -8.55 -30.73 17.03
CA GLN A 5 -9.96 -31.12 16.92
C GLN A 5 -10.70 -29.92 16.31
N GLU A 6 -10.87 -29.92 14.99
CA GLU A 6 -12.11 -30.29 14.28
C GLU A 6 -13.30 -29.36 14.57
N LEU A 7 -13.58 -28.46 13.63
CA LEU A 7 -14.91 -27.91 13.40
C LEU A 7 -15.19 -27.97 11.88
N ARG A 8 -15.86 -29.05 11.47
CA ARG A 8 -16.51 -29.18 10.16
C ARG A 8 -17.88 -28.49 10.21
N PRO A 9 -18.26 -27.65 9.23
CA PRO A 9 -19.66 -27.36 8.99
C PRO A 9 -20.26 -28.38 8.02
N VAL A 10 -21.38 -28.95 8.46
CA VAL A 10 -22.25 -29.85 7.70
C VAL A 10 -22.78 -29.14 6.45
N ILE A 11 -22.48 -29.69 5.27
CA ILE A 11 -23.08 -29.32 3.99
C ILE A 11 -24.37 -30.13 3.83
N GLY A 12 -25.51 -29.47 3.69
CA GLY A 12 -26.74 -30.16 3.31
C GLY A 12 -28.01 -29.37 3.59
N ALA A 13 -28.38 -28.44 2.69
CA ALA A 13 -29.79 -28.15 2.44
C ALA A 13 -29.95 -27.46 1.09
N ARG A 14 -30.55 -28.20 0.16
CA ARG A 14 -31.10 -27.73 -1.12
C ARG A 14 -32.24 -26.76 -0.79
N TRP A 15 -32.11 -25.48 -1.11
CA TRP A 15 -33.23 -24.53 -1.06
C TRP A 15 -33.48 -23.97 -2.45
N SER A 16 -34.40 -24.65 -3.14
CA SER A 16 -35.16 -24.12 -4.27
C SER A 16 -36.08 -22.99 -3.81
N GLN A 17 -36.10 -21.91 -4.58
CA GLN A 17 -37.17 -20.89 -4.64
C GLN A 17 -37.69 -20.33 -3.30
N VAL A 18 -37.18 -19.15 -2.92
CA VAL A 18 -38.03 -18.10 -2.33
C VAL A 18 -37.60 -16.75 -2.90
N ARG A 19 -38.23 -16.33 -4.00
CA ARG A 19 -38.35 -14.89 -4.32
C ARG A 19 -39.39 -14.35 -3.34
N GLY A 20 -38.96 -13.66 -2.30
CA GLY A 20 -39.85 -12.99 -1.35
C GLY A 20 -39.85 -11.48 -1.59
N ALA A 21 -40.99 -10.94 -2.01
CA ALA A 21 -41.29 -9.54 -2.32
C ALA A 21 -41.12 -8.52 -1.16
N GLN A 22 -40.44 -8.91 -0.08
CA GLN A 22 -40.22 -8.11 1.12
C GLN A 22 -38.89 -7.32 1.07
N GLY A 23 -37.89 -7.80 0.33
CA GLY A 23 -36.61 -7.11 0.13
C GLY A 23 -36.69 -5.85 -0.74
N ASP A 24 -37.69 -5.79 -1.63
CA ASP A 24 -37.87 -4.69 -2.57
C ASP A 24 -38.41 -3.40 -1.93
N ARG A 25 -39.12 -3.49 -0.80
CA ARG A 25 -39.78 -2.33 -0.18
C ARG A 25 -38.85 -1.48 0.70
N LEU A 26 -37.76 -2.05 1.22
CA LEU A 26 -36.75 -1.33 2.02
C LEU A 26 -35.57 -0.82 1.17
N ALA A 27 -35.38 -1.35 -0.04
CA ALA A 27 -34.36 -0.90 -0.99
C ALA A 27 -34.72 0.41 -1.73
N ALA A 28 -35.94 0.92 -1.56
CA ALA A 28 -36.48 2.01 -2.35
C ALA A 28 -36.01 3.43 -1.95
N ARG A 29 -35.24 3.60 -0.86
CA ARG A 29 -34.95 4.93 -0.30
C ARG A 29 -33.55 5.52 -0.55
N HIS A 30 -32.72 4.92 -1.40
CA HIS A 30 -31.44 5.53 -1.85
C HIS A 30 -31.23 5.46 -3.37
N ARG A 31 -32.28 5.75 -4.14
CA ARG A 31 -32.16 6.10 -5.55
C ARG A 31 -32.27 7.62 -5.69
N ASP A 32 -31.23 8.34 -5.28
CA ASP A 32 -31.05 9.73 -5.73
C ASP A 32 -30.42 9.66 -7.13
N GLY A 33 -31.20 10.00 -8.17
CA GLY A 33 -30.68 10.31 -9.51
C GLY A 33 -29.98 9.17 -10.27
N GLY A 34 -30.05 7.92 -9.82
CA GLY A 34 -29.44 6.76 -10.51
C GLY A 34 -28.02 6.38 -10.06
N LEU A 35 -27.48 7.04 -9.02
CA LEU A 35 -26.22 6.70 -8.36
C LEU A 35 -26.46 5.87 -7.08
N THR A 36 -25.71 4.78 -6.94
CA THR A 36 -25.69 3.88 -5.79
C THR A 36 -24.54 4.30 -4.88
N ARG A 37 -24.86 4.93 -3.73
CA ARG A 37 -23.87 5.22 -2.69
C ARG A 37 -23.66 4.00 -1.80
N VAL A 38 -22.40 3.70 -1.50
CA VAL A 38 -22.01 2.58 -0.63
C VAL A 38 -20.96 3.02 0.38
N PHE A 39 -21.12 2.52 1.59
CA PHE A 39 -20.19 2.80 2.69
C PHE A 39 -19.28 1.59 2.92
N VAL A 40 -17.99 1.85 3.08
CA VAL A 40 -16.95 0.82 3.26
C VAL A 40 -16.07 1.20 4.44
N ALA A 41 -15.90 0.28 5.38
CA ALA A 41 -14.90 0.41 6.44
C ALA A 41 -13.49 0.24 5.84
N PRO A 42 -12.43 0.82 6.44
CA PRO A 42 -11.11 0.89 5.84
C PRO A 42 -10.34 -0.45 5.89
N ASP A 43 -10.97 -1.54 5.47
CA ASP A 43 -10.45 -2.89 5.45
C ASP A 43 -10.96 -3.70 4.24
N LEU A 44 -10.22 -4.76 3.89
CA LEU A 44 -10.55 -5.59 2.73
C LEU A 44 -11.85 -6.38 2.91
N ALA A 45 -12.21 -6.78 4.13
CA ALA A 45 -13.39 -7.60 4.37
C ALA A 45 -14.67 -6.81 4.06
N SER A 46 -14.75 -5.56 4.54
CA SER A 46 -15.85 -4.64 4.22
C SER A 46 -15.96 -4.42 2.71
N PHE A 47 -14.86 -4.11 2.03
CA PHE A 47 -14.86 -3.95 0.58
C PHE A 47 -15.34 -5.20 -0.15
N ARG A 48 -14.89 -6.40 0.24
CA ARG A 48 -15.31 -7.66 -0.41
C ARG A 48 -16.80 -7.89 -0.30
N VAL A 49 -17.39 -7.60 0.85
CA VAL A 49 -18.84 -7.74 1.06
C VAL A 49 -19.60 -6.79 0.13
N VAL A 50 -19.25 -5.50 0.14
CA VAL A 50 -19.90 -4.48 -0.70
C VAL A 50 -19.71 -4.77 -2.18
N ALA A 51 -18.48 -5.04 -2.61
CA ALA A 51 -18.14 -5.28 -4.02
C ALA A 51 -18.87 -6.50 -4.59
N ARG A 52 -18.97 -7.60 -3.83
CA ARG A 52 -19.73 -8.78 -4.27
C ARG A 52 -21.22 -8.48 -4.40
N GLY A 53 -21.77 -7.70 -3.48
CA GLY A 53 -23.17 -7.27 -3.55
C GLY A 53 -23.46 -6.41 -4.79
N LEU A 54 -22.55 -5.49 -5.12
CA LEU A 54 -22.65 -4.66 -6.32
C LEU A 54 -22.52 -5.48 -7.61
N LEU A 55 -21.57 -6.43 -7.66
CA LEU A 55 -21.43 -7.35 -8.79
C LEU A 55 -22.67 -8.22 -8.99
N ALA A 56 -23.24 -8.77 -7.90
CA ALA A 56 -24.44 -9.60 -7.97
C ALA A 56 -25.67 -8.84 -8.52
N ARG A 57 -25.67 -7.52 -8.38
CA ARG A 57 -26.70 -6.63 -8.94
C ARG A 57 -26.37 -6.08 -10.32
N GLY A 58 -25.16 -6.33 -10.84
CA GLY A 58 -24.70 -5.74 -12.09
C GLY A 58 -24.62 -4.21 -12.04
N GLU A 59 -24.24 -3.62 -10.90
CA GLU A 59 -24.09 -2.16 -10.75
C GLU A 59 -22.76 -1.71 -11.40
N PRO A 60 -22.75 -1.02 -12.55
CA PRO A 60 -21.50 -0.64 -13.21
C PRO A 60 -20.73 0.41 -12.39
N PRO A 61 -19.39 0.46 -12.45
CA PRO A 61 -18.58 1.37 -11.65
C PRO A 61 -18.96 2.85 -11.76
N ALA A 62 -19.44 3.30 -12.92
CA ALA A 62 -19.87 4.69 -13.15
C ALA A 62 -21.10 5.09 -12.31
N ARG A 63 -21.86 4.12 -11.81
CA ARG A 63 -23.05 4.34 -10.98
C ARG A 63 -22.76 4.14 -9.49
N VAL A 64 -21.55 3.77 -9.11
CA VAL A 64 -21.22 3.47 -7.71
C VAL A 64 -20.32 4.56 -7.14
N HIS A 65 -20.74 5.12 -6.01
CA HIS A 65 -19.93 6.06 -5.24
C HIS A 65 -19.57 5.45 -3.88
N PHE A 66 -18.27 5.30 -3.62
CA PHE A 66 -17.75 4.76 -2.36
C PHE A 66 -17.50 5.88 -1.37
N GLU A 67 -18.02 5.73 -0.15
CA GLU A 67 -17.75 6.60 0.99
C GLU A 67 -17.07 5.77 2.10
N GLU A 68 -15.96 6.26 2.62
CA GLU A 68 -15.21 5.58 3.67
C GLU A 68 -15.72 5.98 5.06
N THR A 69 -16.12 5.01 5.87
CA THR A 69 -16.58 5.25 7.24
C THR A 69 -15.39 5.30 8.20
N ARG A 70 -14.82 6.49 8.39
CA ARG A 70 -13.81 6.72 9.43
C ARG A 70 -14.48 6.83 10.81
N GLY A 71 -13.95 6.14 11.82
CA GLY A 71 -14.28 6.38 13.24
C GLY A 71 -15.54 5.70 13.82
N ARG A 72 -16.18 4.74 13.14
CA ARG A 72 -17.31 3.99 13.73
C ARG A 72 -17.13 2.49 13.52
N GLN A 73 -16.32 1.88 14.37
CA GLN A 73 -16.26 0.43 14.48
C GLN A 73 -17.48 -0.06 15.27
N GLY A 74 -18.22 -1.00 14.69
CA GLY A 74 -19.39 -1.62 15.34
C GLY A 74 -20.72 -1.05 14.85
N MET A 75 -21.54 -1.92 14.25
CA MET A 75 -22.90 -1.67 13.73
C MET A 75 -23.01 -0.74 12.53
N TRP A 76 -22.93 -1.32 11.34
CA TRP A 76 -23.58 -0.74 10.16
C TRP A 76 -24.41 -1.82 9.46
N PRO A 77 -25.75 -1.68 9.43
CA PRO A 77 -26.68 -2.58 8.73
C PRO A 77 -26.40 -2.74 7.23
N GLU A 78 -25.51 -1.88 6.70
CA GLU A 78 -25.24 -1.74 5.29
C GLU A 78 -24.29 -2.79 4.73
N ALA A 79 -23.30 -3.27 5.49
CA ALA A 79 -22.51 -4.42 5.09
C ALA A 79 -23.38 -5.70 5.08
N ALA A 80 -24.20 -5.89 6.12
CA ALA A 80 -25.14 -7.00 6.23
C ALA A 80 -26.14 -7.05 5.06
N ARG A 81 -26.59 -5.88 4.57
CA ARG A 81 -27.46 -5.80 3.37
C ARG A 81 -26.79 -6.39 2.13
N TRP A 82 -25.47 -6.26 2.00
CA TRP A 82 -24.69 -6.74 0.86
C TRP A 82 -24.25 -8.20 1.01
N GLU A 83 -24.08 -8.69 2.25
CA GLU A 83 -23.77 -10.11 2.53
C GLU A 83 -24.82 -11.07 1.97
N ALA A 84 -26.11 -10.67 2.00
CA ALA A 84 -27.20 -11.45 1.42
C ALA A 84 -27.02 -11.71 -0.08
N TRP A 85 -26.41 -10.77 -0.80
CA TRP A 85 -26.16 -10.84 -2.25
C TRP A 85 -24.79 -11.45 -2.60
N GLY A 86 -23.85 -11.43 -1.65
CA GLY A 86 -22.43 -11.75 -1.89
C GLY A 86 -22.06 -13.23 -2.02
N ARG A 87 -23.02 -14.17 -1.95
CA ARG A 87 -22.74 -15.62 -2.04
C ARG A 87 -22.48 -16.11 -3.48
N ALA A 88 -22.79 -15.30 -4.50
CA ALA A 88 -22.83 -15.74 -5.90
C ALA A 88 -21.60 -15.37 -6.77
N ALA A 89 -20.66 -14.56 -6.29
CA ALA A 89 -19.53 -14.10 -7.12
C ALA A 89 -18.31 -15.03 -7.00
N SER A 90 -18.22 -16.02 -7.87
CA SER A 90 -17.04 -16.89 -8.06
C SER A 90 -16.26 -16.45 -9.31
N GLY A 91 -14.97 -16.11 -9.18
CA GLY A 91 -14.13 -15.81 -10.35
C GLY A 91 -13.08 -14.71 -10.19
N VAL A 92 -12.68 -14.33 -8.97
CA VAL A 92 -11.67 -13.27 -8.77
C VAL A 92 -10.26 -13.88 -8.73
N PRO A 93 -9.32 -13.45 -9.59
CA PRO A 93 -7.94 -13.93 -9.58
C PRO A 93 -7.26 -13.70 -8.22
N ARG A 94 -6.41 -14.65 -7.79
CA ARG A 94 -5.65 -14.54 -6.52
C ARG A 94 -4.75 -13.31 -6.48
N ASP A 95 -4.17 -12.95 -7.62
CA ASP A 95 -3.28 -11.80 -7.76
C ASP A 95 -4.01 -10.48 -7.48
N PHE A 96 -5.27 -10.36 -7.89
CA PHE A 96 -6.10 -9.22 -7.54
C PHE A 96 -6.30 -9.12 -6.02
N VAL A 97 -6.55 -10.24 -5.35
CA VAL A 97 -6.74 -10.26 -3.89
C VAL A 97 -5.47 -9.82 -3.15
N GLY A 98 -4.30 -10.31 -3.59
CA GLY A 98 -3.01 -9.90 -3.03
C GLY A 98 -2.73 -8.40 -3.22
N LEU A 99 -3.04 -7.87 -4.41
CA LEU A 99 -2.92 -6.45 -4.69
C LEU A 99 -3.90 -5.63 -3.84
N ALA A 100 -5.17 -6.03 -3.80
CA ALA A 100 -6.21 -5.36 -3.02
C ALA A 100 -5.85 -5.28 -1.54
N GLN A 101 -5.32 -6.36 -0.96
CA GLN A 101 -4.84 -6.40 0.43
C GLN A 101 -3.83 -5.31 0.75
N LYS A 102 -3.01 -4.88 -0.22
CA LYS A 102 -2.09 -3.74 -0.05
C LYS A 102 -2.76 -2.41 -0.36
N VAL A 103 -3.50 -2.32 -1.47
CA VAL A 103 -4.12 -1.06 -1.90
C VAL A 103 -5.12 -0.54 -0.87
N VAL A 104 -5.85 -1.39 -0.14
CA VAL A 104 -6.77 -0.93 0.91
C VAL A 104 -6.09 -0.09 2.00
N CYS A 105 -4.79 -0.32 2.25
CA CYS A 105 -3.99 0.45 3.20
C CYS A 105 -3.60 1.85 2.69
N HIS A 106 -3.66 2.12 1.39
CA HIS A 106 -3.28 3.42 0.85
C HIS A 106 -4.27 4.51 1.27
N ARG A 107 -3.84 5.77 1.43
CA ARG A 107 -4.74 6.88 1.81
C ARG A 107 -5.54 7.50 0.66
N GLU A 108 -5.43 6.93 -0.54
CA GLU A 108 -6.06 7.49 -1.73
C GLU A 108 -7.58 7.35 -1.60
N PRO A 109 -8.37 8.44 -1.61
CA PRO A 109 -9.82 8.34 -1.46
C PRO A 109 -10.47 7.52 -2.58
N ALA A 110 -9.97 7.67 -3.82
CA ALA A 110 -10.51 6.98 -4.99
C ALA A 110 -10.14 5.48 -5.07
N ARG A 111 -9.36 4.94 -4.11
CA ARG A 111 -8.86 3.55 -4.18
C ARG A 111 -9.98 2.51 -4.19
N TRP A 112 -11.08 2.76 -3.49
CA TRP A 112 -12.22 1.85 -3.43
C TRP A 112 -12.93 1.76 -4.78
N ALA A 113 -13.18 2.91 -5.41
CA ALA A 113 -13.76 2.99 -6.75
C ALA A 113 -12.84 2.36 -7.80
N LEU A 114 -11.52 2.58 -7.69
CA LEU A 114 -10.52 1.95 -8.57
C LEU A 114 -10.49 0.42 -8.40
N LEU A 115 -10.46 -0.08 -7.16
CA LEU A 115 -10.51 -1.52 -6.88
C LEU A 115 -11.79 -2.14 -7.44
N TYR A 116 -12.93 -1.48 -7.27
CA TYR A 116 -14.20 -1.96 -7.82
C TYR A 116 -14.22 -1.96 -9.35
N ARG A 117 -13.70 -0.91 -9.99
CA ARG A 117 -13.63 -0.82 -11.46
C ARG A 117 -12.78 -1.94 -12.06
N VAL A 118 -11.61 -2.22 -11.48
CA VAL A 118 -10.76 -3.33 -11.95
C VAL A 118 -11.44 -4.67 -11.70
N LEU A 119 -12.04 -4.86 -10.53
CA LEU A 119 -12.80 -6.07 -10.22
C LEU A 119 -13.97 -6.30 -11.21
N TRP A 120 -14.69 -5.24 -11.57
CA TRP A 120 -15.75 -5.27 -12.56
C TRP A 120 -15.22 -5.76 -13.91
N ARG A 121 -14.14 -5.15 -14.42
CA ARG A 121 -13.54 -5.54 -15.71
C ARG A 121 -13.05 -6.99 -15.71
N LEU A 122 -12.38 -7.42 -14.64
CA LEU A 122 -11.94 -8.81 -14.45
C LEU A 122 -13.09 -9.82 -14.52
N THR A 123 -14.28 -9.43 -14.06
CA THR A 123 -15.48 -10.30 -14.03
C THR A 123 -16.38 -10.14 -15.26
N HIS A 124 -16.14 -9.12 -16.10
CA HIS A 124 -16.99 -8.77 -17.25
C HIS A 124 -16.25 -8.82 -18.59
N GLY A 125 -15.30 -9.75 -18.74
CA GLY A 125 -14.69 -10.07 -20.04
C GLY A 125 -13.19 -9.81 -20.16
N GLU A 126 -12.53 -9.30 -19.11
CA GLU A 126 -11.08 -9.03 -19.12
C GLU A 126 -10.33 -9.84 -18.03
N PRO A 127 -10.36 -11.19 -18.02
CA PRO A 127 -9.79 -11.99 -16.92
C PRO A 127 -8.26 -11.84 -16.76
N SER A 128 -7.55 -11.53 -17.85
CA SER A 128 -6.10 -11.29 -17.87
C SER A 128 -5.73 -9.81 -17.73
N LEU A 129 -6.66 -8.92 -17.35
CA LEU A 129 -6.41 -7.47 -17.24
C LEU A 129 -5.14 -7.14 -16.43
N LEU A 130 -4.86 -7.88 -15.36
CA LEU A 130 -3.68 -7.63 -14.51
C LEU A 130 -2.34 -7.87 -15.22
N GLU A 131 -2.32 -8.54 -16.37
CA GLU A 131 -1.15 -8.75 -17.22
C GLU A 131 -0.90 -7.56 -18.17
N TRP A 132 -1.87 -6.66 -18.34
CA TRP A 132 -1.76 -5.50 -19.21
C TRP A 132 -1.16 -4.32 -18.46
N HIS A 133 0.17 -4.31 -18.40
CA HIS A 133 0.94 -3.33 -17.63
C HIS A 133 0.76 -1.88 -18.11
N ASP A 134 0.31 -1.66 -19.35
CA ASP A 134 0.02 -0.34 -19.91
C ASP A 134 -1.43 0.12 -19.70
N ASP A 135 -2.29 -0.72 -19.11
CA ASP A 135 -3.63 -0.29 -18.72
C ASP A 135 -3.55 0.76 -17.60
N ALA A 136 -4.32 1.84 -17.75
CA ALA A 136 -4.25 2.98 -16.84
C ALA A 136 -4.67 2.63 -15.40
N ASP A 137 -5.70 1.77 -15.25
CA ASP A 137 -6.17 1.34 -13.94
C ASP A 137 -5.17 0.40 -13.26
N VAL A 138 -4.60 -0.53 -14.03
CA VAL A 138 -3.57 -1.46 -13.54
C VAL A 138 -2.33 -0.69 -13.10
N ARG A 139 -1.82 0.26 -13.91
CA ARG A 139 -0.70 1.12 -13.52
C ARG A 139 -0.99 1.88 -12.23
N ARG A 140 -2.18 2.46 -12.10
CA ARG A 140 -2.56 3.21 -10.89
C ARG A 140 -2.61 2.28 -9.67
N LEU A 141 -3.22 1.10 -9.80
CA LEU A 141 -3.28 0.09 -8.73
C LEU A 141 -1.88 -0.35 -8.27
N ARG A 142 -0.99 -0.65 -9.23
CA ARG A 142 0.40 -1.05 -8.93
C ARG A 142 1.19 0.08 -8.28
N TRP A 143 0.97 1.33 -8.67
CA TRP A 143 1.58 2.48 -8.02
C TRP A 143 1.14 2.62 -6.55
N LEU A 144 -0.16 2.48 -6.27
CA LEU A 144 -0.70 2.50 -4.90
C LEU A 144 -0.13 1.33 -4.07
N GLU A 145 -0.08 0.13 -4.65
CA GLU A 145 0.53 -1.05 -4.01
C GLU A 145 2.00 -0.78 -3.65
N GLN A 146 2.78 -0.23 -4.59
CA GLN A 146 4.20 0.02 -4.39
C GLN A 146 4.45 1.11 -3.34
N ALA A 147 3.61 2.14 -3.25
CA ALA A 147 3.67 3.15 -2.20
C ALA A 147 3.45 2.53 -0.81
N VAL A 148 2.41 1.69 -0.66
CA VAL A 148 2.16 0.93 0.58
C VAL A 148 3.32 0.03 0.95
N ARG A 149 3.86 -0.74 -0.01
CA ARG A 149 5.01 -1.62 0.23
C ARG A 149 6.23 -0.85 0.71
N ARG A 150 6.53 0.32 0.12
CA ARG A 150 7.65 1.18 0.55
C ARG A 150 7.46 1.68 1.98
N ASP A 151 6.27 2.14 2.34
CA ASP A 151 5.97 2.59 3.70
C ASP A 151 6.07 1.44 4.70
N THR A 152 5.58 0.25 4.36
CA THR A 152 5.75 -0.96 5.19
C THR A 152 7.23 -1.28 5.42
N GLN A 153 8.05 -1.28 4.36
CA GLN A 153 9.49 -1.53 4.50
C GLN A 153 10.19 -0.43 5.31
N ALA A 154 9.81 0.83 5.12
CA ALA A 154 10.35 1.97 5.88
C ALA A 154 10.03 1.84 7.37
N LEU A 155 8.78 1.54 7.72
CA LEU A 155 8.37 1.26 9.09
C LEU A 155 9.22 0.12 9.67
N MET A 156 9.30 -1.01 8.96
CA MET A 156 10.06 -2.17 9.43
C MET A 156 11.55 -1.88 9.66
N ALA A 157 12.15 -1.04 8.83
CA ALA A 157 13.56 -0.66 8.94
C ALA A 157 13.81 0.36 10.06
N ALA A 158 12.91 1.33 10.24
CA ALA A 158 13.07 2.44 11.16
C ALA A 158 12.58 2.13 12.59
N LEU A 159 11.63 1.22 12.76
CA LEU A 159 10.96 0.99 14.04
C LEU A 159 11.95 0.58 15.15
N ARG A 160 11.94 1.31 16.26
CA ARG A 160 12.73 0.99 17.46
C ARG A 160 11.83 1.02 18.69
N PHE A 161 11.76 -0.11 19.38
CA PHE A 161 11.09 -0.22 20.66
C PHE A 161 12.02 0.26 21.78
N ARG A 162 11.45 1.05 22.69
CA ARG A 162 12.14 1.57 23.89
C ARG A 162 11.45 1.00 25.12
N ARG A 163 12.26 0.47 26.03
CA ARG A 163 11.80 -0.08 27.29
C ARG A 163 11.25 1.02 28.21
N VAL A 164 10.11 0.74 28.81
CA VAL A 164 9.45 1.52 29.85
C VAL A 164 8.95 0.57 30.95
N TRP A 165 8.62 1.14 32.10
CA TRP A 165 8.02 0.40 33.22
C TRP A 165 6.59 0.87 33.38
N ARG A 166 5.65 -0.09 33.35
CA ARG A 166 4.22 0.15 33.56
C ARG A 166 3.75 -0.79 34.66
N ASP A 167 3.22 -0.25 35.75
CA ASP A 167 2.70 -1.03 36.88
C ASP A 167 3.70 -2.09 37.40
N GLY A 168 4.98 -1.72 37.45
CA GLY A 168 6.07 -2.62 37.86
C GLY A 168 6.46 -3.69 36.83
N ARG A 169 5.87 -3.68 35.63
CA ARG A 169 6.15 -4.62 34.54
C ARG A 169 6.93 -3.95 33.41
N GLU A 170 7.83 -4.72 32.80
CA GLU A 170 8.53 -4.29 31.60
C GLU A 170 7.56 -4.20 30.44
N HIS A 171 7.53 -3.05 29.76
CA HIS A 171 6.74 -2.83 28.56
C HIS A 171 7.57 -2.04 27.55
N HIS A 172 7.31 -2.21 26.27
CA HIS A 172 8.07 -1.52 25.23
C HIS A 172 7.17 -0.60 24.41
N VAL A 173 7.66 0.59 24.07
CA VAL A 173 6.90 1.55 23.27
C VAL A 173 7.70 2.00 22.06
N ALA A 174 7.00 2.20 20.95
CA ALA A 174 7.54 2.82 19.76
C ALA A 174 6.51 3.78 19.18
N TRP A 175 6.98 4.80 18.48
CA TRP A 175 6.13 5.68 17.69
C TRP A 175 6.67 5.79 16.28
N TYR A 176 5.72 5.84 15.34
CA TYR A 176 6.02 6.01 13.94
C TYR A 176 4.86 6.74 13.27
N ARG A 177 5.17 7.62 12.32
CA ARG A 177 4.16 8.28 11.48
C ARG A 177 4.18 7.67 10.08
N PRO A 178 3.33 6.69 9.79
CA PRO A 178 3.26 6.09 8.47
C PRO A 178 2.58 7.02 7.46
N GLU A 179 2.99 6.90 6.20
CA GLU A 179 2.34 7.58 5.07
C GLU A 179 0.96 6.95 4.79
N HIS A 180 0.79 5.67 5.13
CA HIS A 180 -0.39 4.86 4.81
C HIS A 180 -0.93 4.09 6.04
N LEU A 181 -2.11 3.49 5.90
CA LEU A 181 -2.82 2.76 6.96
C LEU A 181 -2.29 1.31 7.09
N ILE A 182 -0.99 1.19 7.36
CA ILE A 182 -0.25 -0.09 7.30
C ILE A 182 -0.16 -0.85 8.63
N VAL A 183 -0.52 -0.21 9.74
CA VAL A 183 -0.29 -0.75 11.11
C VAL A 183 -0.96 -2.10 11.30
N ARG A 184 -2.21 -2.25 10.87
CA ARG A 184 -2.97 -3.52 10.98
C ARG A 184 -2.37 -4.65 10.13
N ASP A 185 -1.79 -4.32 8.98
CA ASP A 185 -1.14 -5.29 8.08
C ASP A 185 0.25 -5.72 8.60
N VAL A 186 1.01 -4.78 9.18
CA VAL A 186 2.38 -5.04 9.65
C VAL A 186 2.46 -5.63 11.06
N ALA A 187 1.51 -5.32 11.94
CA ALA A 187 1.56 -5.72 13.35
C ALA A 187 1.70 -7.25 13.57
N PRO A 188 1.03 -8.14 12.81
CA PRO A 188 1.27 -9.58 12.93
C PRO A 188 2.72 -10.00 12.66
N PHE A 189 3.43 -9.29 11.77
CA PHE A 189 4.85 -9.52 11.55
C PHE A 189 5.67 -9.06 12.76
N LEU A 190 5.33 -7.91 13.35
CA LEU A 190 6.00 -7.41 14.55
C LEU A 190 5.83 -8.34 15.75
N VAL A 191 4.66 -8.96 15.92
CA VAL A 191 4.43 -9.99 16.96
C VAL A 191 5.41 -11.14 16.83
N ARG A 192 5.61 -11.65 15.60
CA ARG A 192 6.57 -12.74 15.34
C ARG A 192 8.01 -12.31 15.53
N ARG A 193 8.34 -11.04 15.25
CA ARG A 193 9.70 -10.49 15.37
C ARG A 193 10.07 -10.14 16.81
N PHE A 194 9.10 -9.70 17.61
CA PHE A 194 9.28 -9.26 18.99
C PHE A 194 8.31 -9.98 19.95
N PRO A 195 8.39 -11.31 20.07
CA PRO A 195 7.43 -12.08 20.87
C PRO A 195 7.72 -12.03 22.38
N HIS A 196 8.97 -11.75 22.77
CA HIS A 196 9.46 -11.97 24.13
C HIS A 196 9.04 -10.92 25.17
N PHE A 197 8.55 -9.76 24.72
CA PHE A 197 8.12 -8.66 25.58
C PHE A 197 6.78 -8.09 25.11
N SER A 198 6.03 -7.47 26.02
CA SER A 198 4.84 -6.71 25.64
C SER A 198 5.26 -5.39 25.02
N TRP A 199 4.55 -4.96 23.98
CA TRP A 199 4.86 -3.72 23.29
C TRP A 199 3.64 -2.95 22.81
N SER A 200 3.83 -1.66 22.57
CA SER A 200 2.83 -0.78 21.98
C SER A 200 3.45 0.08 20.88
N LEU A 201 2.86 0.02 19.69
CA LEU A 201 3.20 0.86 18.56
C LEU A 201 2.14 1.95 18.44
N PHE A 202 2.56 3.18 18.66
CA PHE A 202 1.72 4.35 18.53
C PHE A 202 1.89 5.00 17.15
N THR A 203 0.79 5.26 16.48
CA THR A 203 0.72 6.04 15.24
C THR A 203 -0.46 7.01 15.31
N PRO A 204 -0.56 8.00 14.39
CA PRO A 204 -1.69 8.93 14.39
C PRO A 204 -3.06 8.27 14.20
N ASP A 205 -3.15 7.21 13.39
CA ASP A 205 -4.45 6.63 12.99
C ASP A 205 -4.78 5.30 13.69
N THR A 206 -3.77 4.57 14.16
CA THR A 206 -4.00 3.27 14.81
C THR A 206 -2.90 2.96 15.81
N TRP A 207 -3.28 2.58 17.01
CA TRP A 207 -2.36 1.98 17.98
C TRP A 207 -2.45 0.47 17.91
N ALA A 208 -1.33 -0.20 18.10
CA ALA A 208 -1.26 -1.65 18.15
C ALA A 208 -0.57 -2.08 19.45
N HIS A 209 -1.18 -3.01 20.18
CA HIS A 209 -0.68 -3.50 21.46
C HIS A 209 -0.52 -5.02 21.42
N TRP A 210 0.62 -5.48 21.89
CA TRP A 210 0.93 -6.89 22.09
C TRP A 210 1.23 -7.12 23.56
N ASP A 211 0.48 -8.01 24.21
CA ASP A 211 0.65 -8.34 25.64
C ASP A 211 1.36 -9.68 25.88
N ARG A 212 1.86 -10.31 24.80
CA ARG A 212 2.43 -11.67 24.71
C ARG A 212 1.42 -12.80 24.50
N GLU A 213 0.13 -12.50 24.49
CA GLU A 213 -0.93 -13.47 24.21
C GLU A 213 -1.82 -13.00 23.05
N ARG A 214 -2.16 -11.71 23.02
CA ARG A 214 -3.14 -11.11 22.12
C ARG A 214 -2.59 -9.83 21.50
N LEU A 215 -2.88 -9.69 20.21
CA LEU A 215 -2.67 -8.46 19.46
C LEU A 215 -3.99 -7.70 19.41
N THR A 216 -4.02 -6.51 19.99
CA THR A 216 -5.18 -5.62 19.97
C THR A 216 -4.86 -4.32 19.23
N PHE A 217 -5.91 -3.67 18.76
CA PHE A 217 -5.81 -2.41 18.03
C PHE A 217 -6.79 -1.40 18.60
N GLU A 218 -6.33 -0.17 18.74
CA GLU A 218 -7.11 0.98 19.19
C GLU A 218 -7.02 2.10 18.16
N GLU A 219 -7.96 3.05 18.24
CA GLU A 219 -7.92 4.25 17.42
C GLU A 219 -6.70 5.10 17.82
N GLY A 220 -6.00 5.63 16.83
CA GLY A 220 -4.87 6.50 17.08
C GLY A 220 -5.30 7.87 17.61
N GLY A 221 -4.33 8.66 18.08
CA GLY A 221 -4.60 9.98 18.61
C GLY A 221 -3.50 10.50 19.52
N ALA A 222 -3.89 11.31 20.51
CA ALA A 222 -2.98 11.83 21.51
C ALA A 222 -2.39 10.70 22.35
N LEU A 223 -1.06 10.64 22.45
CA LEU A 223 -0.37 9.61 23.24
C LEU A 223 -0.85 9.61 24.68
N PRO A 224 -1.04 8.42 25.29
CA PRO A 224 -1.36 8.33 26.70
C PRO A 224 -0.20 8.89 27.53
N GLU A 225 -0.53 9.48 28.69
CA GLU A 225 0.43 10.22 29.52
C GLU A 225 1.68 9.39 29.86
N TRP A 226 1.48 8.13 30.26
CA TRP A 226 2.56 7.19 30.59
C TRP A 226 3.52 6.92 29.43
N ALA A 227 3.07 7.06 28.18
CA ALA A 227 3.88 6.84 26.99
C ALA A 227 4.50 8.14 26.46
N ARG A 228 3.89 9.31 26.72
CA ARG A 228 4.21 10.59 26.08
C ARG A 228 5.69 10.97 26.19
N ALA A 229 6.23 11.05 27.41
CA ALA A 229 7.61 11.49 27.63
C ALA A 229 8.68 10.58 26.97
N ARG A 230 8.39 9.28 26.84
CA ARG A 230 9.35 8.31 26.27
C ARG A 230 9.16 8.09 24.78
N VAL A 231 7.94 8.25 24.28
CA VAL A 231 7.66 8.30 22.85
C VAL A 231 8.21 9.57 22.24
N GLU A 232 8.07 10.74 22.88
CA GLU A 232 8.67 12.00 22.40
C GLU A 232 10.20 11.88 22.30
N LEU A 233 10.84 11.25 23.30
CA LEU A 233 12.28 10.94 23.29
C LEU A 233 12.68 9.88 22.23
N ALA A 234 11.77 9.00 21.84
CA ALA A 234 11.99 8.01 20.79
C ALA A 234 11.78 8.61 19.39
N ALA A 235 10.79 9.48 19.24
CA ALA A 235 10.50 10.22 18.02
C ALA A 235 11.62 11.22 17.69
N SER A 236 12.27 11.81 18.70
CA SER A 236 13.41 12.71 18.52
C SER A 236 14.67 12.07 17.93
N HIS A 237 14.76 10.73 17.91
CA HIS A 237 15.85 9.98 17.26
C HIS A 237 15.38 9.17 16.04
N SER A 238 14.23 9.52 15.45
CA SER A 238 13.85 9.03 14.13
C SER A 238 13.18 10.13 13.30
N PRO A 239 14.02 10.91 12.62
CA PRO A 239 13.83 11.13 11.21
C PRO A 239 14.98 10.43 10.45
N PRO A 240 14.74 9.59 9.45
CA PRO A 240 15.57 9.74 8.27
C PRO A 240 15.10 11.03 7.62
N ARG A 241 15.80 12.14 7.89
CA ARG A 241 15.90 13.37 7.05
C ARG A 241 16.54 14.51 7.86
N ALA A 242 17.85 14.63 7.74
CA ALA A 242 18.58 15.89 7.91
C ALA A 242 19.83 16.00 7.00
N ASP A 243 19.95 15.14 5.98
CA ASP A 243 20.97 15.25 4.93
C ASP A 243 20.38 15.30 3.50
N VAL A 244 19.05 15.25 3.38
CA VAL A 244 18.33 15.58 2.13
C VAL A 244 18.20 17.10 1.95
N GLU A 245 18.43 17.89 3.00
CA GLU A 245 18.19 19.34 3.00
C GLU A 245 19.31 20.21 2.40
N ARG A 246 20.31 19.61 1.74
CA ARG A 246 21.30 20.39 0.97
C ARG A 246 21.37 20.06 -0.51
N ALA A 247 20.74 18.97 -0.97
CA ALA A 247 20.66 18.67 -2.39
C ALA A 247 19.24 18.92 -2.90
N SER A 248 19.03 20.04 -3.56
CA SER A 248 17.77 20.42 -4.22
C SER A 248 17.38 19.47 -5.37
N LEU A 249 18.31 18.61 -5.81
CA LEU A 249 18.11 17.68 -6.93
C LEU A 249 18.83 16.35 -6.71
N LEU A 250 18.10 15.23 -6.87
CA LEU A 250 18.63 13.87 -6.87
C LEU A 250 18.64 13.30 -8.29
N LEU A 251 19.81 12.89 -8.77
CA LEU A 251 19.99 12.26 -10.08
C LEU A 251 20.31 10.78 -9.91
N VAL A 252 19.51 9.90 -10.53
CA VAL A 252 19.68 8.45 -10.46
C VAL A 252 20.11 7.93 -11.83
N GLY A 253 21.32 7.37 -11.92
CA GLY A 253 21.87 6.82 -13.17
C GLY A 253 21.38 5.40 -13.48
N ALA A 254 21.55 4.92 -14.71
CA ALA A 254 21.01 3.61 -15.14
C ALA A 254 22.05 2.50 -15.37
N SER A 255 23.35 2.73 -15.16
CA SER A 255 24.39 1.77 -15.61
C SER A 255 25.17 1.08 -14.47
N PRO A 256 25.29 -0.27 -14.50
CA PRO A 256 26.15 -1.04 -13.62
C PRO A 256 27.56 -1.13 -14.22
N VAL A 257 28.51 -0.38 -13.69
CA VAL A 257 29.95 -0.61 -13.90
C VAL A 257 30.64 -0.45 -12.55
N ASP A 258 31.75 -1.16 -12.38
CA ASP A 258 32.61 -1.35 -11.20
C ASP A 258 32.32 -0.51 -9.94
N ILE A 259 32.27 -1.19 -8.80
CA ILE A 259 32.00 -0.61 -7.47
C ILE A 259 33.19 0.19 -6.93
N ALA A 260 34.35 0.14 -7.58
CA ALA A 260 35.54 0.88 -7.20
C ALA A 260 35.53 2.35 -7.66
N GLU A 261 34.73 2.70 -8.67
CA GLU A 261 34.72 4.05 -9.25
C GLU A 261 33.49 4.88 -8.82
N PRO A 262 33.65 6.20 -8.62
CA PRO A 262 32.54 7.08 -8.31
C PRO A 262 31.44 7.03 -9.40
N PRO A 263 30.16 7.27 -9.04
CA PRO A 263 29.08 7.27 -10.01
C PRO A 263 29.35 8.32 -11.09
N PHE A 264 29.18 7.94 -12.35
CA PHE A 264 29.47 8.81 -13.50
C PHE A 264 30.97 9.25 -13.58
N ALA A 265 31.92 8.33 -13.33
CA ALA A 265 33.36 8.61 -13.50
C ALA A 265 33.84 8.65 -14.97
N GLY A 266 33.02 8.21 -15.94
CA GLY A 266 33.39 8.12 -17.36
C GLY A 266 32.98 9.33 -18.22
N SER A 267 33.14 9.20 -19.53
CA SER A 267 32.78 10.23 -20.53
C SER A 267 31.33 10.71 -20.42
N ALA A 268 30.39 9.81 -20.13
CA ALA A 268 29.00 10.16 -19.86
C ALA A 268 28.82 11.05 -18.62
N GLY A 269 29.69 10.88 -17.62
CA GLY A 269 29.71 11.71 -16.44
C GLY A 269 30.38 13.05 -16.63
N ALA A 270 31.46 13.11 -17.40
CA ALA A 270 32.04 14.38 -17.82
C ALA A 270 31.01 15.24 -18.58
N LEU A 271 30.24 14.62 -19.48
CA LEU A 271 29.14 15.30 -20.17
C LEU A 271 28.04 15.75 -19.20
N LEU A 272 27.66 14.90 -18.24
CA LEU A 272 26.67 15.23 -17.22
C LEU A 272 27.11 16.44 -16.38
N GLU A 273 28.38 16.51 -15.98
CA GLU A 273 28.93 17.64 -15.23
C GLU A 273 28.84 18.95 -16.04
N VAL A 274 29.13 18.92 -17.35
CA VAL A 274 28.99 20.08 -18.25
C VAL A 274 27.54 20.53 -18.38
N VAL A 275 26.60 19.61 -18.60
CA VAL A 275 25.18 19.92 -18.75
C VAL A 275 24.61 20.54 -17.48
N LEU A 276 24.92 19.94 -16.33
CA LEU A 276 24.42 20.43 -15.05
C LEU A 276 25.10 21.74 -14.63
N GLY A 277 26.38 21.94 -14.98
CA GLY A 277 27.07 23.21 -14.79
C GLY A 277 26.42 24.34 -15.60
N ARG A 278 26.05 24.10 -16.86
CA ARG A 278 25.29 25.06 -17.69
C ARG A 278 23.90 25.36 -17.14
N ALA A 279 23.29 24.41 -16.42
CA ALA A 279 22.01 24.58 -15.75
C ALA A 279 22.12 25.27 -14.37
N GLY A 280 23.31 25.72 -13.95
CA GLY A 280 23.53 26.38 -12.65
C GLY A 280 23.46 25.43 -11.44
N LEU A 281 23.47 24.12 -11.67
CA LEU A 281 23.38 23.12 -10.60
C LEU A 281 24.81 22.75 -10.17
N THR A 282 25.26 23.25 -9.03
CA THR A 282 26.59 22.94 -8.49
C THR A 282 26.62 21.57 -7.79
N ARG A 283 27.81 21.01 -7.54
CA ARG A 283 27.96 19.74 -6.81
C ARG A 283 27.41 19.80 -5.37
N SER A 284 27.33 20.98 -4.78
CA SER A 284 26.78 21.19 -3.44
C SER A 284 25.25 21.20 -3.42
N SER A 285 24.58 21.47 -4.54
CA SER A 285 23.11 21.54 -4.64
C SER A 285 22.47 20.27 -5.22
N ARG A 286 23.26 19.23 -5.50
CA ARG A 286 22.80 17.99 -6.12
C ARG A 286 23.46 16.75 -5.53
N ARG A 287 22.73 15.65 -5.52
CA ARG A 287 23.28 14.32 -5.18
C ARG A 287 23.07 13.39 -6.36
N VAL A 288 24.11 12.65 -6.72
CA VAL A 288 24.07 11.68 -7.82
C VAL A 288 24.23 10.28 -7.23
N VAL A 289 23.29 9.39 -7.51
CA VAL A 289 23.26 8.03 -6.94
C VAL A 289 23.15 6.97 -8.04
N ARG A 290 23.71 5.79 -7.76
CA ARG A 290 23.58 4.59 -8.61
C ARG A 290 22.50 3.67 -8.02
N PRO A 291 21.57 3.11 -8.81
CA PRO A 291 20.69 2.04 -8.35
C PRO A 291 21.53 0.79 -8.06
N CYS A 292 21.31 0.14 -6.91
CA CYS A 292 21.92 -1.15 -6.63
C CYS A 292 21.30 -2.20 -7.58
N GLY A 293 22.14 -2.98 -8.26
CA GLY A 293 21.68 -4.16 -9.00
C GLY A 293 21.14 -5.24 -8.06
N ASP A 294 20.36 -6.16 -8.62
CA ASP A 294 19.81 -7.32 -7.90
C ASP A 294 20.98 -8.12 -7.25
N GLY A 295 21.05 -8.13 -5.90
CA GLY A 295 22.05 -8.91 -5.14
C GLY A 295 23.05 -8.12 -4.28
N CYS A 296 23.00 -6.79 -4.24
CA CYS A 296 23.95 -6.00 -3.43
C CYS A 296 23.59 -6.06 -1.92
N ARG A 297 24.36 -6.81 -1.12
CA ARG A 297 24.38 -6.69 0.36
C ARG A 297 25.31 -5.54 0.72
N SER A 298 24.78 -4.36 1.04
CA SER A 298 25.61 -3.25 1.49
C SER A 298 26.06 -3.46 2.94
N ARG A 299 27.37 -3.35 3.20
CA ARG A 299 27.95 -3.28 4.56
C ARG A 299 27.66 -1.94 5.26
N HIS A 300 27.02 -0.99 4.57
CA HIS A 300 26.65 0.32 5.10
C HIS A 300 25.24 0.72 4.64
N GLY A 301 24.22 0.12 5.24
CA GLY A 301 22.97 0.77 5.70
C GLY A 301 22.12 1.68 4.79
N VAL A 302 22.41 1.85 3.49
CA VAL A 302 21.63 2.71 2.59
C VAL A 302 21.36 1.97 1.28
N PHE A 303 20.08 1.74 0.96
CA PHE A 303 19.62 1.24 -0.33
C PHE A 303 19.25 2.41 -1.24
N PRO A 304 19.82 2.54 -2.45
CA PRO A 304 19.29 3.42 -3.48
C PRO A 304 18.13 2.73 -4.24
N PRO A 305 17.21 3.51 -4.84
CA PRO A 305 16.04 2.97 -5.54
C PRO A 305 16.47 2.14 -6.77
N THR A 306 15.84 0.98 -6.95
CA THR A 306 16.10 0.06 -8.07
C THR A 306 15.58 0.64 -9.39
N ALA A 307 16.45 0.74 -10.40
CA ALA A 307 16.06 1.05 -11.77
C ALA A 307 15.70 -0.25 -12.50
N ARG A 308 14.42 -0.47 -12.80
CA ARG A 308 13.99 -1.42 -13.85
C ARG A 308 13.29 -0.65 -14.96
N GLY A 309 14.06 -0.30 -15.98
CA GLY A 309 13.56 -0.03 -17.33
C GLY A 309 14.17 -1.06 -18.27
N LYS A 310 13.39 -2.06 -18.68
CA LYS A 310 13.65 -2.87 -19.87
C LYS A 310 12.35 -3.01 -20.65
N GLY A 311 12.09 -2.01 -21.50
CA GLY A 311 11.59 -2.21 -22.85
C GLY A 311 12.75 -1.87 -23.79
N ALA A 312 13.10 -2.79 -24.67
CA ALA A 312 14.19 -2.64 -25.64
C ALA A 312 13.94 -1.45 -26.60
N PRO A 313 15.00 -0.80 -27.11
CA PRO A 313 14.84 0.25 -28.11
C PRO A 313 14.44 -0.36 -29.46
N ALA A 314 13.48 0.28 -30.12
CA ALA A 314 13.36 0.18 -31.56
C ALA A 314 14.71 0.54 -32.19
N VAL A 315 15.24 -0.36 -33.01
CA VAL A 315 16.39 -0.10 -33.87
C VAL A 315 15.97 0.97 -34.87
N MET A 316 16.36 2.21 -34.64
CA MET A 316 16.39 3.25 -35.66
C MET A 316 17.83 3.72 -35.83
N GLY A 317 18.44 3.29 -36.93
CA GLY A 317 19.84 3.51 -37.23
C GLY A 317 20.19 4.99 -37.40
N TRP A 318 21.28 5.39 -36.74
CA TRP A 318 21.86 6.73 -36.70
C TRP A 318 22.36 7.30 -38.05
N ARG A 319 22.10 6.62 -39.19
CA ARG A 319 22.54 7.07 -40.52
C ARG A 319 21.54 8.01 -41.24
N ALA A 320 20.34 8.21 -40.71
CA ALA A 320 19.31 9.04 -41.37
C ALA A 320 19.24 10.49 -40.86
N TRP A 321 19.79 10.80 -39.68
CA TRP A 321 19.71 12.15 -39.09
C TRP A 321 20.82 13.10 -39.59
N TRP A 322 22.00 12.56 -39.95
CA TRP A 322 23.17 13.36 -40.33
C TRP A 322 23.15 13.95 -41.75
N ARG A 323 22.13 13.67 -42.58
CA ARG A 323 22.00 14.24 -43.94
C ARG A 323 21.05 15.44 -44.06
N ARG A 324 20.44 15.89 -42.97
CA ARG A 324 19.41 16.96 -43.01
C ARG A 324 19.80 18.27 -42.31
N SER A 325 21.01 18.37 -41.76
CA SER A 325 21.52 19.59 -41.08
C SER A 325 22.72 20.24 -41.78
N ALA A 326 22.93 19.96 -43.07
CA ALA A 326 23.97 20.58 -43.91
C ALA A 326 23.40 21.43 -45.07
N ARG A 327 22.13 21.86 -44.96
CA ARG A 327 21.53 22.94 -45.77
C ARG A 327 20.49 23.61 -44.88
N GLY A 328 20.73 24.87 -44.51
CA GLY A 328 19.90 25.66 -43.60
C GLY A 328 20.76 26.60 -42.80
#